data_AF-A0A445EJW4-F1
#
_entry.id   AF-A0A445EJW4-F1
#
_cell.length_a   1.000
_cell.length_b   1.000
_cell.length_c   1.000
_cell.angle_alpha   90.00
_cell.angle_beta   90.00
_cell.angle_gamma   90.00
#
_symmetry.space_group_name_H-M   'P 1'
#
loop_
_entity.id
_entity.type
_entity.pdbx_description
1 polymer ?
#
loop_
_entity_poly.entity_id
_entity_poly.type
_entity_poly.pdbx_seq_one_letter_code
_entity_poly.pdbx_strand_id
1 'polypeptide(L)'
;MAKPRKPKNEDPKPENSGALVHHQKLCLSIDLHKRLVYGYTELEIAVPEIGIVGLHAENLGIESVSVDGEPTEFEYYPQQHQQQAEDDDRRWSSVDSPASAADAAGSVYLSALEKELVPNLLINCCKPAKAESEQLEQQPVSENGFHSSAEPKQVIVAVLCAWMLNNF
;
A
#
# COMPACT_ATOMS: atom_id res chain seq x y z
N MET A 1 -55.73 -5.54 0.47
CA MET A 1 -54.69 -4.93 1.33
C MET A 1 -53.34 -5.51 0.92
N ALA A 2 -52.50 -4.72 0.25
CA ALA A 2 -51.17 -5.16 -0.18
C ALA A 2 -50.22 -5.19 1.01
N LYS A 3 -49.51 -6.31 1.21
CA LYS A 3 -48.49 -6.44 2.26
C LYS A 3 -47.28 -5.55 1.90
N PRO A 4 -46.70 -4.78 2.84
CA PRO A 4 -45.47 -4.03 2.61
C PRO A 4 -44.30 -5.00 2.36
N ARG A 5 -43.59 -4.84 1.25
CA ARG A 5 -42.34 -5.58 1.00
C ARG A 5 -41.23 -4.89 1.79
N LYS A 6 -40.49 -5.65 2.61
CA LYS A 6 -39.30 -5.17 3.34
C LYS A 6 -38.25 -4.69 2.32
N PRO A 7 -37.63 -3.52 2.51
CA PRO A 7 -36.46 -3.14 1.73
C PRO A 7 -35.31 -4.09 2.08
N LYS A 8 -34.59 -4.58 1.06
CA LYS A 8 -33.33 -5.29 1.23
C LYS A 8 -32.33 -4.31 1.86
N ASN A 9 -31.75 -4.72 2.98
CA ASN A 9 -30.61 -4.05 3.58
C ASN A 9 -29.44 -4.24 2.60
N GLU A 10 -29.09 -3.19 1.86
CA GLU A 10 -27.77 -3.13 1.24
C GLU A 10 -26.81 -2.74 2.35
N ASP A 11 -26.16 -3.73 2.94
CA ASP A 11 -25.00 -3.46 3.80
C ASP A 11 -23.98 -2.69 2.95
N PRO A 12 -23.49 -1.52 3.42
CA PRO A 12 -22.47 -0.80 2.71
C PRO A 12 -21.24 -1.71 2.60
N LYS A 13 -20.89 -2.05 1.36
CA LYS A 13 -19.65 -2.75 1.02
C LYS A 13 -18.52 -2.05 1.75
N PRO A 14 -17.68 -2.75 2.54
CA PRO A 14 -16.59 -2.10 3.25
C PRO A 14 -15.72 -1.37 2.22
N GLU A 15 -15.64 -0.05 2.35
CA GLU A 15 -14.80 0.84 1.54
C GLU A 15 -13.31 0.68 1.89
N ASN A 16 -12.86 -0.56 2.03
CA ASN A 16 -11.45 -0.88 2.15
C ASN A 16 -11.11 -1.87 1.04
N SER A 17 -11.11 -1.35 -0.20
CA SER A 17 -10.56 -2.03 -1.38
C SER A 17 -9.03 -2.06 -1.35
N GLY A 18 -8.43 -2.04 -0.16
CA GLY A 18 -6.99 -2.17 0.03
C GLY A 18 -6.52 -3.58 -0.31
N ALA A 19 -5.23 -3.71 -0.59
CA ALA A 19 -4.61 -5.01 -0.82
C ALA A 19 -4.84 -5.91 0.41
N LEU A 20 -5.33 -7.13 0.20
CA LEU A 20 -5.52 -8.09 1.29
C LEU A 20 -4.20 -8.83 1.52
N VAL A 21 -3.66 -8.74 2.73
CA VAL A 21 -2.45 -9.46 3.12
C VAL A 21 -2.83 -10.84 3.65
N HIS A 22 -2.36 -11.89 2.96
CA HIS A 22 -2.54 -13.29 3.35
C HIS A 22 -1.44 -13.77 4.29
N HIS A 23 -0.21 -13.33 4.05
CA HIS A 23 0.95 -13.73 4.84
C HIS A 23 1.97 -12.61 4.93
N GLN A 24 2.69 -12.55 6.06
CA GLN A 24 3.76 -11.57 6.29
C GLN A 24 4.95 -12.25 6.96
N LYS A 25 6.16 -11.98 6.46
CA LYS A 25 7.42 -12.29 7.14
C LYS A 25 8.22 -11.02 7.33
N LEU A 26 8.95 -10.97 8.43
CA LEU A 26 9.83 -9.89 8.78
C LEU A 26 11.19 -10.48 9.16
N CYS A 27 12.23 -10.06 8.45
CA CYS A 27 13.61 -10.44 8.75
C CYS A 27 14.37 -9.17 9.14
N LEU A 28 14.95 -9.17 10.34
CA LEU A 28 15.63 -8.01 10.91
C LEU A 28 17.08 -8.33 11.24
N SER A 29 17.93 -7.34 11.08
CA SER A 29 19.31 -7.31 11.54
C SER A 29 19.56 -6.00 12.28
N ILE A 30 20.21 -6.09 13.44
CA ILE A 30 20.51 -4.94 14.30
C ILE A 30 22.02 -4.84 14.45
N ASP A 31 22.60 -3.75 13.93
CA ASP A 31 24.01 -3.41 14.11
C ASP A 31 24.12 -2.33 15.21
N LEU A 32 24.48 -2.74 16.42
CA LEU A 32 24.63 -1.84 17.57
C LEU A 32 25.83 -0.89 17.44
N HIS A 33 26.85 -1.27 16.66
CA HIS A 33 28.03 -0.42 16.47
C HIS A 33 27.72 0.73 15.52
N LYS A 34 26.99 0.43 14.44
CA LYS A 34 26.56 1.44 13.47
C LYS A 34 25.24 2.13 13.84
N ARG A 35 24.55 1.63 14.87
CA ARG A 35 23.19 2.03 15.24
C ARG A 35 22.26 1.93 14.04
N LEU A 36 22.22 0.75 13.42
CA LEU A 36 21.38 0.50 12.26
C LEU A 36 20.43 -0.66 12.55
N VAL A 37 19.19 -0.50 12.12
CA VAL A 37 18.23 -1.59 11.96
C VAL A 37 17.92 -1.70 10.48
N TYR A 38 18.11 -2.88 9.91
CA TYR A 38 17.87 -3.13 8.50
C TYR A 38 17.34 -4.54 8.30
N GLY A 39 16.81 -4.81 7.12
CA GLY A 39 16.25 -6.12 6.82
C GLY A 39 15.31 -6.08 5.64
N TYR A 40 14.36 -7.01 5.64
CA TYR A 40 13.34 -7.06 4.62
C TYR A 40 12.01 -7.56 5.16
N THR A 41 10.95 -7.19 4.45
CA THR A 41 9.58 -7.66 4.70
C THR A 41 9.11 -8.43 3.47
N GLU A 42 8.58 -9.64 3.67
CA GLU A 42 7.86 -10.40 2.62
C GLU A 42 6.36 -10.33 2.89
N LEU A 43 5.56 -10.05 1.86
CA LEU A 43 4.11 -10.00 1.93
C LEU A 43 3.51 -10.87 0.82
N GLU A 44 2.61 -11.77 1.17
CA GLU A 44 1.72 -12.43 0.21
C GLU A 44 0.41 -11.65 0.16
N ILE A 45 0.09 -11.05 -0.99
CA ILE A 45 -1.02 -10.10 -1.10
C ILE A 45 -1.94 -10.42 -2.27
N ALA A 46 -3.24 -10.28 -2.07
CA ALA A 46 -4.19 -10.20 -3.16
C ALA A 46 -4.13 -8.79 -3.76
N VAL A 47 -3.69 -8.71 -5.02
CA VAL A 47 -3.46 -7.45 -5.72
C VAL A 47 -4.81 -6.77 -6.02
N PRO A 48 -4.96 -5.47 -5.69
CA PRO A 48 -6.13 -4.69 -6.09
C PRO A 48 -6.32 -4.66 -7.61
N GLU A 49 -7.54 -4.40 -8.08
CA GLU A 49 -7.85 -4.34 -9.52
C GLU A 49 -6.98 -3.33 -10.28
N ILE A 50 -6.59 -2.22 -9.63
CA ILE A 50 -5.71 -1.20 -10.19
C ILE A 50 -4.24 -1.66 -10.37
N GLY A 51 -3.87 -2.82 -9.81
CA GLY A 51 -2.53 -3.38 -9.93
C GLY A 51 -1.46 -2.71 -9.07
N ILE A 52 -1.81 -1.65 -8.33
CA ILE A 52 -0.90 -0.90 -7.47
C ILE A 52 -1.21 -1.18 -6.01
N VAL A 53 -0.16 -1.41 -5.23
CA VAL A 53 -0.22 -1.63 -3.79
C VAL A 53 0.48 -0.49 -3.09
N GLY A 54 -0.26 0.22 -2.24
CA GLY A 54 0.27 1.27 -1.40
C GLY A 54 0.64 0.74 -0.01
N LEU A 55 1.85 1.04 0.46
CA LEU A 55 2.35 0.73 1.79
C LEU A 55 2.82 2.01 2.50
N HIS A 56 2.72 2.01 3.83
CA HIS A 56 3.35 3.03 4.67
C HIS A 56 4.77 2.60 5.02
N ALA A 57 5.73 3.46 4.69
CA ALA A 57 7.17 3.23 4.84
C ALA A 57 7.90 4.51 5.28
N GLU A 58 7.25 5.36 6.09
CA GLU A 58 7.88 6.56 6.63
C GLU A 58 9.09 6.19 7.51
N ASN A 59 10.14 7.02 7.46
CA ASN A 59 11.44 6.76 8.12
C ASN A 59 12.16 5.48 7.67
N LEU A 60 11.80 4.90 6.52
CA LEU A 60 12.54 3.78 5.94
C LEU A 60 13.29 4.21 4.69
N GLY A 61 14.58 3.90 4.63
CA GLY A 61 15.31 3.87 3.36
C GLY A 61 14.94 2.59 2.63
N ILE A 62 14.12 2.69 1.57
CA ILE A 62 13.77 1.55 0.71
C ILE A 62 14.93 1.30 -0.24
N GLU A 63 15.57 0.13 -0.12
CA GLU A 63 16.72 -0.25 -0.94
C GLU A 63 16.26 -0.91 -2.25
N SER A 64 15.32 -1.84 -2.16
CA SER A 64 14.81 -2.56 -3.33
C SER A 64 13.43 -3.16 -3.07
N VAL A 65 12.67 -3.34 -4.14
CA VAL A 65 11.39 -4.06 -4.13
C VAL A 65 11.40 -5.12 -5.24
N SER A 66 10.87 -6.31 -4.93
CA SER A 66 10.63 -7.36 -5.92
C SER A 66 9.23 -7.96 -5.77
N VAL A 67 8.63 -8.36 -6.90
CA VAL A 67 7.32 -9.03 -6.97
C VAL A 67 7.50 -10.38 -7.64
N ASP A 68 7.05 -11.46 -6.99
CA ASP A 68 7.24 -12.84 -7.40
C ASP A 68 8.72 -13.21 -7.69
N GLY A 69 9.64 -12.57 -6.96
CA GLY A 69 11.10 -12.74 -7.11
C GLY A 69 11.75 -11.85 -8.17
N GLU A 70 10.98 -11.09 -8.94
CA GLU A 70 11.51 -10.20 -9.99
C GLU A 70 11.63 -8.76 -9.48
N PRO A 71 12.77 -8.07 -9.69
CA PRO A 71 12.91 -6.65 -9.35
C PRO A 71 11.82 -5.80 -10.00
N THR A 72 11.24 -4.88 -9.23
CA THR A 72 10.05 -4.12 -9.64
C THR A 72 10.24 -2.64 -9.33
N GLU A 73 9.78 -1.77 -10.24
CA GLU A 73 9.78 -0.33 -10.03
C GLU A 73 8.76 0.06 -8.95
N PHE A 74 9.13 1.03 -8.12
CA PHE A 74 8.29 1.57 -7.06
C PHE A 74 8.49 3.08 -6.95
N GLU A 75 7.45 3.76 -6.48
CA GLU A 75 7.51 5.18 -6.16
C GLU A 75 7.52 5.35 -4.64
N TYR A 76 8.48 6.13 -4.13
CA TYR A 76 8.61 6.41 -2.70
C TYR A 76 8.61 7.93 -2.45
N TYR A 77 7.63 8.40 -1.68
CA TYR A 77 7.38 9.82 -1.38
C TYR A 77 7.49 10.09 0.13
N PRO A 78 8.70 10.16 0.70
CA PRO A 78 8.89 10.39 2.12
C PRO A 78 8.26 11.72 2.56
N GLN A 79 7.41 11.69 3.60
CA GLN A 79 6.60 12.84 4.01
C GLN A 79 7.45 13.95 4.64
N GLN A 80 8.59 13.60 5.25
CA GLN A 80 9.55 14.56 5.80
C GLN A 80 10.02 15.62 4.80
N HIS A 81 10.12 15.26 3.52
CA HIS A 81 10.57 16.20 2.48
C HIS A 81 9.50 17.20 2.05
N GLN A 82 8.23 16.98 2.41
CA GLN A 82 7.13 17.76 1.88
C GLN A 82 6.75 19.00 2.69
N GLN A 83 7.14 19.18 3.96
CA GLN A 83 6.55 20.29 4.75
C GLN A 83 7.19 20.78 6.05
N GLN A 84 8.28 20.19 6.56
CA GLN A 84 8.70 20.53 7.93
C GLN A 84 9.42 21.88 8.11
N ALA A 85 9.92 22.51 7.05
CA ALA A 85 10.76 23.71 7.21
C ALA A 85 10.03 25.05 7.00
N GLU A 86 9.00 25.13 6.16
CA GLU A 86 8.44 26.44 5.76
C GLU A 86 7.12 26.82 6.45
N ASP A 87 6.35 25.84 6.91
CA ASP A 87 5.01 26.09 7.48
C ASP A 87 5.01 26.16 9.02
N ASP A 88 5.96 25.49 9.68
CA ASP A 88 6.02 25.40 11.14
C ASP A 88 6.36 26.77 11.77
N ASP A 89 7.40 27.45 11.28
CA ASP A 89 7.82 28.76 11.80
C ASP A 89 6.72 29.83 11.69
N ARG A 90 6.00 29.86 10.56
CA ARG A 90 4.90 30.81 10.35
C ARG A 90 3.74 30.55 11.31
N ARG A 91 3.46 29.28 11.58
CA ARG A 91 2.33 28.87 12.39
C ARG A 91 2.53 29.12 13.87
N TRP A 92 3.74 28.89 14.38
CA TRP A 92 4.10 29.22 15.76
C TRP A 92 4.35 30.71 15.97
N SER A 93 4.71 31.46 14.93
CA SER A 93 4.93 32.92 15.03
C SER A 93 3.69 33.75 15.40
N SER A 94 2.49 33.18 15.30
CA SER A 94 1.20 33.85 15.60
C SER A 94 0.60 33.42 16.95
N VAL A 95 1.37 32.74 17.80
CA VAL A 95 0.90 32.21 19.09
C VAL A 95 1.18 33.21 20.21
N ASP A 96 0.10 33.85 20.70
CA ASP A 96 0.18 34.87 21.76
C ASP A 96 -0.49 34.44 23.08
N SER A 97 -1.07 33.23 23.13
CA SER A 97 -1.79 32.72 24.30
C SER A 97 -1.77 31.19 24.38
N PRO A 98 -2.06 30.60 25.56
CA PRO A 98 -2.25 29.15 25.68
C PRO A 98 -3.36 28.59 24.77
N ALA A 99 -4.42 29.36 24.52
CA ALA A 99 -5.51 28.94 23.63
C ALA A 99 -5.04 28.85 22.17
N SER A 100 -4.41 29.91 21.65
CA SER A 100 -3.84 29.90 20.29
C SER A 100 -2.74 28.84 20.11
N ALA A 101 -1.99 28.54 21.18
CA ALA A 101 -1.01 27.45 21.17
C ALA A 101 -1.69 26.09 21.04
N ALA A 102 -2.80 25.87 21.76
CA ALA A 102 -3.59 24.65 21.66
C ALA A 102 -4.20 24.47 20.27
N ASP A 103 -4.72 25.54 19.67
CA ASP A 103 -5.26 25.51 18.30
C ASP A 103 -4.17 25.21 17.26
N ALA A 104 -3.00 25.84 17.39
CA ALA A 104 -1.84 25.55 16.55
C ALA A 104 -1.41 24.08 16.67
N ALA A 105 -1.20 23.60 17.88
CA ALA A 105 -0.85 22.20 18.12
C ALA A 105 -1.91 21.23 17.58
N GLY A 106 -3.20 21.54 17.80
CA GLY A 106 -4.32 20.72 17.35
C GLY A 106 -4.35 20.57 15.83
N SER A 107 -4.23 21.66 15.08
CA SER A 107 -4.22 21.53 13.61
C SER A 107 -2.88 21.01 13.06
N VAL A 108 -1.74 21.11 13.78
CA VAL A 108 -0.50 20.39 13.40
C VAL A 108 -0.76 18.89 13.49
N TYR A 109 -1.32 18.45 14.62
CA TYR A 109 -1.69 17.06 14.85
C TYR A 109 -2.68 16.52 13.80
N LEU A 110 -3.76 17.25 13.52
CA LEU A 110 -4.72 16.84 12.48
C LEU A 110 -4.08 16.77 11.09
N SER A 111 -3.23 17.73 10.73
CA SER A 111 -2.52 17.69 9.44
C SER A 111 -1.55 16.51 9.34
N ALA A 112 -0.94 16.11 10.46
CA ALA A 112 -0.08 14.93 10.51
C ALA A 112 -0.91 13.66 10.30
N LEU A 113 -2.06 13.54 10.97
CA LEU A 113 -2.98 12.41 10.76
C LEU A 113 -3.46 12.32 9.31
N GLU A 114 -3.85 13.44 8.69
CA GLU A 114 -4.29 13.46 7.30
C GLU A 114 -3.21 12.97 6.32
N LYS A 115 -1.95 13.31 6.59
CA LYS A 115 -0.81 12.81 5.81
C LYS A 115 -0.58 11.32 6.04
N GLU A 116 -0.65 10.86 7.28
CA GLU A 116 -0.45 9.46 7.64
C GLU A 116 -1.49 8.52 7.00
N LEU A 117 -2.65 9.03 6.58
CA LEU A 117 -3.66 8.23 5.88
C LEU A 117 -3.27 7.83 4.45
N VAL A 118 -2.29 8.51 3.85
CA VAL A 118 -1.88 8.27 2.46
C VAL A 118 -0.60 7.42 2.43
N PRO A 119 -0.60 6.24 1.77
CA PRO A 119 0.61 5.44 1.64
C PRO A 119 1.67 6.20 0.84
N ASN A 120 2.92 6.07 1.26
CA ASN A 120 4.06 6.76 0.68
C ASN A 120 5.01 5.84 -0.10
N LEU A 121 4.74 4.54 -0.15
CA LEU A 121 5.40 3.57 -1.02
C LEU A 121 4.37 2.94 -1.95
N LEU A 122 4.48 3.18 -3.26
CA LEU A 122 3.59 2.64 -4.28
C LEU A 122 4.33 1.59 -5.12
N ILE A 123 3.81 0.37 -5.14
CA ILE A 123 4.43 -0.77 -5.83
C ILE A 123 3.52 -1.21 -6.97
N ASN A 124 4.07 -1.30 -8.18
CA ASN A 124 3.34 -1.82 -9.33
C ASN A 124 3.42 -3.36 -9.34
N CYS A 125 2.33 -4.04 -8.99
CA CYS A 125 2.25 -5.50 -8.97
C CYS A 125 1.72 -6.09 -10.29
N CYS A 126 1.47 -5.27 -11.32
CA CYS A 126 1.14 -5.79 -12.65
C CYS A 126 2.36 -6.51 -13.23
N LYS A 127 2.19 -7.76 -13.63
CA LYS A 127 3.21 -8.46 -14.41
C LYS A 127 3.46 -7.66 -15.69
N PRO A 128 4.72 -7.32 -16.06
CA PRO A 128 4.99 -6.99 -17.44
C PRO A 128 4.65 -8.25 -18.23
N ALA A 129 3.62 -8.18 -19.07
CA ALA A 129 3.32 -9.24 -20.02
C ALA A 129 4.52 -9.32 -21.00
N LYS A 130 5.56 -10.06 -20.63
CA LYS A 130 6.56 -10.53 -21.58
C LYS A 130 5.83 -11.50 -22.51
N ALA A 131 5.42 -10.99 -23.66
CA ALA A 131 5.20 -11.68 -24.93
C ALA A 131 5.18 -13.24 -24.88
N GLU A 132 4.16 -13.82 -24.24
CA GLU A 132 3.69 -15.18 -24.55
C GLU A 132 2.42 -15.02 -25.39
N SER A 133 2.59 -14.53 -26.61
CA SER A 133 1.53 -14.51 -27.61
C SER A 133 2.17 -14.83 -28.95
N GLU A 134 2.88 -15.94 -29.04
CA GLU A 134 3.36 -16.52 -30.30
C GLU A 134 3.81 -17.97 -30.11
N GLN A 135 2.93 -18.82 -29.55
CA GLN A 135 2.97 -20.28 -29.76
C GLN A 135 1.65 -20.94 -29.32
N LEU A 136 0.55 -20.50 -29.93
CA LEU A 136 -0.67 -21.30 -30.01
C LEU A 136 -0.90 -21.65 -31.48
N GLU A 137 -0.05 -22.52 -32.01
CA GLU A 137 -0.35 -23.25 -33.23
C GLU A 137 -0.63 -24.73 -32.90
N GLN A 138 -1.88 -25.11 -33.19
CA GLN A 138 -2.33 -26.44 -33.61
C GLN A 138 -2.57 -27.49 -32.52
N GLN A 139 -3.84 -27.67 -32.10
CA GLN A 139 -4.63 -28.89 -32.36
C GLN A 139 -6.09 -28.79 -31.87
N PRO A 140 -7.02 -29.60 -32.41
CA PRO A 140 -8.41 -29.19 -32.64
C PRO A 140 -9.41 -29.61 -31.56
N VAL A 141 -10.52 -28.85 -31.58
CA VAL A 141 -11.84 -29.03 -30.96
C VAL A 141 -12.21 -30.46 -30.57
N SER A 142 -12.66 -30.62 -29.32
CA SER A 142 -13.73 -31.55 -28.98
C SER A 142 -14.61 -30.95 -27.87
N GLU A 143 -15.89 -30.83 -28.19
CA GLU A 143 -16.99 -30.44 -27.31
C GLU A 143 -17.03 -31.28 -26.03
N ASN A 144 -17.09 -30.61 -24.88
CA ASN A 144 -18.17 -30.85 -23.92
C ASN A 144 -18.16 -29.76 -22.83
N GLY A 145 -19.33 -29.15 -22.68
CA GLY A 145 -19.55 -27.98 -21.87
C GLY A 145 -19.29 -28.18 -20.38
N PHE A 146 -18.48 -27.29 -19.83
CA PHE A 146 -18.68 -26.70 -18.50
C PHE A 146 -18.17 -25.26 -18.62
N HIS A 147 -19.08 -24.31 -18.86
CA HIS A 147 -18.78 -22.91 -18.56
C HIS A 147 -18.75 -22.79 -17.04
N SER A 148 -17.58 -23.07 -16.45
CA SER A 148 -17.30 -22.64 -15.09
C SER A 148 -17.45 -21.13 -15.08
N SER A 149 -18.43 -20.64 -14.33
CA SER A 149 -18.57 -19.22 -13.99
C SER A 149 -17.21 -18.74 -13.49
N ALA A 150 -16.50 -17.98 -14.31
CA ALA A 150 -15.20 -17.44 -13.97
C ALA A 150 -15.43 -16.30 -12.97
N GLU A 151 -15.54 -16.64 -11.69
CA GLU A 151 -15.23 -15.66 -10.65
C GLU A 151 -13.79 -15.20 -10.91
N PRO A 152 -13.50 -13.89 -10.93
CA PRO A 152 -12.14 -13.42 -11.08
C PRO A 152 -11.35 -13.93 -9.86
N LYS A 153 -10.51 -14.94 -10.09
CA LYS A 153 -9.54 -15.38 -9.08
C LYS A 153 -8.65 -14.18 -8.78
N GLN A 154 -8.70 -13.69 -7.56
CA GLN A 154 -7.80 -12.63 -7.10
C GLN A 154 -6.36 -13.06 -7.34
N VAL A 155 -5.57 -12.20 -7.98
CA VAL A 155 -4.16 -12.46 -8.26
C VAL A 155 -3.40 -12.29 -6.95
N ILE A 156 -2.78 -13.38 -6.48
CA ILE A 156 -1.92 -13.36 -5.29
C ILE A 156 -0.47 -13.25 -5.75
N VAL A 157 0.27 -12.30 -5.18
CA VAL A 157 1.71 -12.11 -5.46
C VAL A 157 2.52 -12.06 -4.18
N ALA A 158 3.80 -12.42 -4.29
CA ALA A 158 4.78 -12.26 -3.21
C ALA A 158 5.58 -10.98 -3.40
N VAL A 159 5.44 -10.01 -2.50
CA VAL A 159 6.22 -8.77 -2.48
C VAL A 159 7.34 -8.89 -1.44
N LEU A 160 8.57 -8.56 -1.82
CA LEU A 160 9.69 -8.43 -0.88
C LEU A 160 10.23 -6.99 -0.96
N CYS A 161 10.27 -6.32 0.19
CA CYS A 161 10.83 -4.98 0.34
C CYS A 161 12.05 -5.03 1.25
N ALA A 162 13.24 -4.67 0.74
CA ALA A 162 14.43 -4.49 1.54
C ALA A 162 14.53 -3.03 2.02
N TRP A 163 14.86 -2.84 3.29
CA TRP A 163 14.80 -1.54 3.91
C TRP A 163 15.81 -1.36 5.05
N MET A 164 16.10 -0.11 5.36
CA MET A 164 16.88 0.35 6.50
C MET A 164 16.11 1.42 7.27
N LEU A 165 16.14 1.40 8.59
CA LEU A 165 15.51 2.43 9.41
C LEU A 165 16.37 3.70 9.40
N ASN A 166 15.78 4.82 8.99
CA ASN A 166 16.40 6.14 9.05
C ASN A 166 16.24 6.68 10.48
N ASN A 167 17.36 6.98 11.15
CA ASN A 167 17.47 7.47 12.54
C ASN A 167 17.18 6.42 13.63
N PHE A 168 18.26 5.73 14.07
CA PHE A 168 18.27 4.83 15.22
C PHE A 168 19.36 5.21 16.24
#